data_AF-A0A3C0IYM9-F1
#
_entry.id   AF-A0A3C0IYM9-F1
#
_cell.length_a   1.000
_cell.length_b   1.000
_cell.length_c   1.000
_cell.angle_alpha   90.00
_cell.angle_beta   90.00
_cell.angle_gamma   90.00
#
_symmetry.space_group_name_H-M   'P 1'
#
loop_
_entity.id
_entity.type
_entity.pdbx_description
1 polymer ?
#
loop_
_entity_poly.entity_id
_entity_poly.type
_entity_poly.pdbx_seq_one_letter_code
_entity_poly.pdbx_strand_id
1 'polypeptide(L)' 'PVPMMNILNGGKHADNNVDIQEFMIVPVGADSFADALRTGAEIYHALKAVLKKRGLSAGVGDEGGFAPDL' A
#
# COMPACT_ATOMS: atom_id res chain seq x y z
N PRO A 1 13.21 -2.92 13.88
CA PRO A 1 13.62 -2.43 12.53
C PRO A 1 12.56 -1.44 12.03
N VAL A 2 12.91 -0.53 11.12
CA VAL A 2 11.91 0.32 10.46
C VAL A 2 11.24 -0.51 9.36
N PRO A 3 9.91 -0.72 9.37
CA PRO A 3 9.25 -1.57 8.39
C PRO A 3 9.18 -0.87 7.02
N MET A 4 9.37 -1.65 5.96
CA MET A 4 9.00 -1.27 4.60
C MET A 4 7.70 -2.00 4.28
N MET A 5 6.61 -1.26 4.09
CA MET A 5 5.26 -1.83 4.01
C MET A 5 4.73 -1.61 2.60
N ASN A 6 4.56 -2.70 1.84
CA ASN A 6 3.97 -2.65 0.51
C ASN A 6 2.49 -2.23 0.61
N ILE A 7 2.11 -1.17 -0.10
CA ILE A 7 0.75 -0.62 -0.12
C ILE A 7 0.12 -0.58 -1.52
N LEU A 8 0.92 -0.76 -2.58
CA LEU A 8 0.43 -0.76 -3.96
C LEU A 8 1.30 -1.67 -4.82
N ASN A 9 0.63 -2.54 -5.58
CA ASN A 9 1.24 -3.54 -6.44
C ASN A 9 1.09 -3.17 -7.92
N GLY A 10 2.10 -3.56 -8.69
CA GLY A 10 2.10 -3.54 -10.15
C GLY A 10 2.96 -4.67 -10.70
N GLY A 11 3.35 -4.55 -11.96
CA GLY A 11 4.21 -5.49 -12.65
C GLY A 11 3.61 -6.89 -12.65
N LYS A 12 4.38 -7.89 -12.22
CA LYS A 12 3.92 -9.28 -12.19
C LYS A 12 3.05 -9.62 -10.98
N HIS A 13 2.98 -8.74 -9.99
CA HIS A 13 2.27 -8.96 -8.72
C HIS A 13 0.82 -8.42 -8.77
N ALA A 14 0.39 -7.90 -9.92
CA ALA A 14 -0.95 -7.37 -10.15
C ALA A 14 -1.32 -7.45 -11.64
N ASP A 15 -2.59 -7.73 -11.94
CA ASP A 15 -3.15 -7.61 -13.29
C ASP A 15 -3.70 -6.18 -13.49
N ASN A 16 -2.78 -5.22 -13.62
CA ASN A 16 -3.07 -3.81 -13.85
C ASN A 16 -2.05 -3.18 -14.83
N ASN A 17 -2.20 -1.88 -15.11
CA ASN A 17 -1.33 -1.14 -16.02
C ASN A 17 -0.11 -0.46 -15.34
N VAL A 18 0.24 -0.86 -14.12
CA VAL A 18 1.36 -0.27 -13.36
C VAL A 18 2.63 -1.07 -13.61
N ASP A 19 3.67 -0.47 -14.19
CA ASP A 19 4.92 -1.19 -14.51
C ASP A 19 5.78 -1.51 -13.28
N ILE A 20 5.81 -0.61 -12.29
CA ILE A 20 6.61 -0.79 -11.07
C ILE A 20 5.96 -1.85 -10.19
N GLN A 21 6.76 -2.83 -9.75
CA GLN A 21 6.25 -4.01 -9.06
C GLN A 21 5.64 -3.68 -7.68
N GLU A 22 6.28 -2.83 -6.89
CA GLU A 22 5.85 -2.52 -5.53
C GLU A 22 6.14 -1.06 -5.17
N PHE A 23 5.18 -0.42 -4.51
CA PHE A 23 5.35 0.87 -3.85
C PHE A 23 5.19 0.69 -2.34
N MET A 24 6.25 0.99 -1.61
CA MET A 24 6.32 0.81 -0.16
C MET A 24 6.33 2.14 0.58
N ILE A 25 5.72 2.16 1.76
CA ILE A 25 5.89 3.23 2.74
C ILE A 25 6.87 2.82 3.83
N VAL A 26 7.58 3.81 4.37
CA VAL A 26 8.57 3.61 5.43
C VAL A 26 8.33 4.67 6.52
N PRO A 27 7.75 4.31 7.68
CA PRO A 27 7.42 5.25 8.76
C PRO A 27 8.67 5.59 9.58
N VAL A 28 9.63 6.31 8.98
CA VAL A 28 10.93 6.66 9.58
C VAL A 28 10.85 7.54 10.83
N GLY A 29 9.72 8.23 11.03
CA GLY A 29 9.50 9.14 12.17
C GLY A 29 8.75 8.53 13.35
N ALA A 30 8.48 7.22 13.35
CA ALA A 30 7.78 6.57 14.45
C ALA A 30 8.72 6.28 15.65
N ASP A 31 8.24 6.55 16.86
CA ASP A 31 9.04 6.39 18.10
C ASP A 31 9.23 4.92 18.52
N SER A 32 8.39 4.02 18.00
CA SER A 32 8.44 2.59 18.30
C SER A 32 8.00 1.75 17.11
N PHE A 33 8.29 0.45 17.14
CA PHE A 33 7.77 -0.47 16.13
C PHE A 33 6.23 -0.53 16.15
N ALA A 34 5.61 -0.44 17.32
CA ALA A 34 4.16 -0.41 17.44
C ALA A 34 3.55 0.84 16.77
N ASP A 35 4.20 2.00 16.93
CA ASP A 35 3.80 3.25 16.28
C ASP A 35 4.00 3.19 14.77
N ALA A 36 5.11 2.59 14.31
CA ALA A 36 5.36 2.36 12.89
C ALA A 36 4.27 1.49 12.25
N LEU A 37 3.91 0.38 12.92
CA LEU A 37 2.86 -0.54 12.47
C LEU A 37 1.49 0.14 12.44
N ARG A 38 1.14 0.89 13.50
CA ARG A 38 -0.10 1.67 13.56
C ARG A 38 -0.17 2.70 12.43
N THR A 39 0.91 3.46 12.22
CA THR A 39 1.01 4.45 11.14
C THR A 39 0.79 3.80 9.77
N GLY A 40 1.41 2.64 9.53
CA GLY A 40 1.21 1.88 8.30
C GLY A 40 -0.24 1.44 8.09
N ALA A 41 -0.90 0.93 9.13
CA ALA A 41 -2.29 0.51 9.07
C ALA A 41 -3.26 1.69 8.81
N GLU A 42 -3.03 2.83 9.45
CA GLU A 42 -3.80 4.06 9.23
C GLU A 42 -3.66 4.54 7.77
N ILE A 43 -2.43 4.57 7.23
CA ILE A 43 -2.18 4.93 5.82
C ILE A 43 -2.85 3.94 4.87
N TYR A 44 -2.78 2.63 5.12
CA TYR A 44 -3.39 1.61 4.28
C TYR A 44 -4.91 1.78 4.17
N HIS A 45 -5.60 1.99 5.30
CA HIS A 45 -7.05 2.20 5.30
C HIS A 45 -7.45 3.56 4.69
N ALA A 46 -6.65 4.61 4.89
CA ALA A 46 -6.85 5.90 4.24
C ALA A 46 -6.71 5.78 2.70
N LEU A 47 -5.68 5.06 2.23
CA LEU A 47 -5.46 4.81 0.80
C LEU A 47 -6.65 4.05 0.18
N LYS A 48 -7.16 3.02 0.87
CA LYS A 48 -8.37 2.30 0.42
C LYS A 48 -9.54 3.24 0.17
N ALA A 49 -9.76 4.21 1.08
CA ALA A 49 -10.81 5.20 0.94
C ALA A 49 -10.58 6.14 -0.26
N VAL A 50 -9.33 6.55 -0.50
CA VAL A 50 -8.94 7.38 -1.66
C VAL A 50 -9.20 6.63 -2.97
N LEU A 51 -8.78 5.37 -3.08
CA LEU A 51 -8.99 4.53 -4.27
C LEU A 51 -10.49 4.39 -4.56
N LYS A 52 -11.28 4.03 -3.54
CA LYS A 52 -12.73 3.90 -3.67
C LYS A 52 -13.40 5.22 -4.10
N LYS A 53 -12.97 6.36 -3.54
CA LYS A 53 -13.50 7.69 -3.92
C LYS A 53 -13.20 8.03 -5.38
N ARG A 54 -12.08 7.55 -5.91
CA ARG A 54 -11.68 7.72 -7.32
C ARG A 54 -12.31 6.69 -8.26
N GLY A 55 -13.11 5.75 -7.76
CA GLY A 55 -13.69 4.67 -8.55
C GLY A 55 -12.67 3.61 -8.98
N LEU A 56 -11.49 3.59 -8.36
CA LEU A 56 -10.46 2.61 -8.63
C LEU A 56 -10.70 1.34 -7.82
N SER A 57 -10.32 0.19 -8.40
CA SER A 57 -10.37 -1.10 -7.70
C SER A 57 -9.49 -1.05 -6.45
N ALA A 58 -10.05 -1.48 -5.32
CA ALA A 58 -9.32 -1.73 -4.09
C ALA A 58 -9.07 -3.22 -3.88
N GLY A 59 -8.97 -3.98 -4.98
CA GLY A 59 -8.48 -5.35 -4.98
C GLY A 59 -7.07 -5.43 -4.41
N VAL A 60 -6.74 -6.56 -3.81
CA VAL A 60 -5.50 -6.80 -3.11
C VAL A 60 -4.67 -7.79 -3.93
N GLY A 61 -3.41 -7.48 -4.19
CA GLY A 61 -2.48 -8.41 -4.86
C GLY A 61 -1.82 -9.37 -3.87
N ASP A 62 -0.83 -10.13 -4.34
CA ASP A 62 -0.26 -11.28 -3.62
C ASP A 62 0.30 -10.95 -2.21
N GLU A 63 0.77 -9.72 -2.03
CA GLU A 63 1.48 -9.27 -0.81
C GLU A 63 0.62 -8.38 0.11
N GLY A 64 -0.66 -8.20 -0.20
CA GLY A 64 -1.55 -7.37 0.62
C GLY A 64 -1.66 -5.90 0.17
N GLY A 65 -0.80 -5.44 -0.75
CA GLY A 65 -0.90 -4.12 -1.38
C GLY A 65 -2.09 -4.01 -2.36
N PHE A 66 -2.58 -2.80 -2.60
CA PHE A 66 -3.69 -2.59 -3.54
C PHE A 66 -3.22 -2.69 -5.00
N ALA A 67 -4.06 -3.19 -5.90
CA ALA A 67 -3.77 -3.32 -7.33
C ALA A 67 -4.78 -2.55 -8.20
N PRO A 68 -4.81 -1.20 -8.15
CA PRO A 68 -5.67 -0.39 -9.03
C PRO A 68 -5.06 -0.24 -10.43
N ASP A 69 -5.89 0.07 -11.42
CA ASP A 69 -5.46 0.66 -12.70
C ASP A 69 -5.19 2.17 -12.51
N LEU A 70 -4.03 2.68 -12.94
CA LEU A 70 -3.56 4.05 -12.70
C LEU A 70 -3.16 4.85 -13.95
#